data_AF-A0A8S3HUB6-F1
#
_entry.id   AF-A0A8S3HUB6-F1
#
_cell.length_a   1.000
_cell.length_b   1.000
_cell.length_c   1.000
_cell.angle_alpha   90.00
_cell.angle_beta   90.00
_cell.angle_gamma   90.00
#
_symmetry.space_group_name_H-M   'P 1'
#
loop_
_entity.id
_entity.type
_entity.pdbx_description
1 polymer ?
#
loop_
_entity_poly.entity_id
_entity_poly.type
_entity_poly.pdbx_seq_one_letter_code
_entity_poly.pdbx_strand_id
1 'polypeptide(L)' 'MSTPTFPAKTTALEVVKGLHTKLDGKVVLVTGATSGIGVETARALASANAHVIITARDMNKGAQV' A
#
# COMPACT_ATOMS: atom_id res chain seq x y z
N MET A 1 -21.59 -8.48 3.42
CA MET A 1 -20.19 -8.98 3.40
C MET A 1 -19.54 -8.61 4.71
N SER A 2 -18.98 -9.57 5.44
CA SER A 2 -18.25 -9.31 6.69
C SER A 2 -16.88 -8.69 6.38
N THR A 3 -16.46 -7.70 7.15
CA THR A 3 -15.12 -7.10 7.02
C THR A 3 -14.11 -8.03 7.70
N PRO A 4 -12.99 -8.41 7.04
CA PRO A 4 -11.96 -9.22 7.68
C PRO A 4 -11.33 -8.48 8.87
N THR A 5 -11.11 -9.21 9.96
CA THR A 5 -10.45 -8.70 11.19
C THR A 5 -8.96 -8.98 11.13
N PHE A 6 -8.13 -7.96 11.38
CA PHE A 6 -6.67 -8.06 11.41
C PHE A 6 -6.15 -7.82 12.84
N PRO A 7 -5.54 -8.81 13.50
CA PRO A 7 -4.90 -8.63 14.81
C PRO A 7 -3.75 -7.61 14.77
N ALA A 8 -3.38 -7.06 15.93
CA ALA A 8 -2.37 -6.00 16.05
C ALA A 8 -0.98 -6.33 15.47
N LYS A 9 -0.64 -7.62 15.33
CA LYS A 9 0.67 -8.08 14.79
C LYS A 9 0.66 -8.37 13.29
N THR A 10 -0.44 -8.10 12.59
CA THR A 10 -0.57 -8.37 11.15
C THR A 10 0.32 -7.43 10.34
N THR A 11 1.03 -7.97 9.36
CA THR A 11 1.86 -7.21 8.43
C THR A 11 1.03 -6.57 7.31
N ALA A 12 1.59 -5.54 6.67
CA ALA A 12 0.93 -4.90 5.52
C ALA A 12 0.64 -5.91 4.39
N LEU A 13 1.56 -6.85 4.14
CA LEU A 13 1.42 -7.90 3.13
C LEU A 13 0.28 -8.88 3.44
N GLU A 14 0.09 -9.26 4.70
CA GLU A 14 -1.03 -10.13 5.10
C GLU A 14 -2.38 -9.43 4.93
N VAL A 15 -2.45 -8.13 5.26
CA VAL A 15 -3.67 -7.33 5.08
C VAL A 15 -4.04 -7.26 3.59
N VAL A 16 -3.10 -6.88 2.72
CA VAL A 16 -3.39 -6.75 1.28
C VAL A 16 -3.69 -8.10 0.63
N LYS A 17 -3.07 -9.19 1.06
CA LYS A 17 -3.41 -10.54 0.60
C LYS A 17 -4.85 -10.91 0.95
N GLY A 18 -5.30 -10.57 2.16
CA GLY A 18 -6.69 -10.76 2.59
C GLY A 18 -7.70 -9.84 1.89
N LEU A 19 -7.23 -8.77 1.25
CA LEU A 19 -8.06 -7.77 0.57
C LEU A 19 -7.84 -7.75 -0.95
N HIS A 20 -7.06 -8.65 -1.53
CA HIS A 20 -6.59 -8.57 -2.92
C HIS A 20 -7.74 -8.37 -3.92
N THR A 21 -8.85 -9.11 -3.78
CA THR A 21 -10.02 -8.98 -4.67
C THR A 21 -10.72 -7.62 -4.61
N LYS A 22 -10.53 -6.84 -3.53
CA LYS A 22 -11.05 -5.47 -3.39
C LYS A 22 -10.09 -4.41 -3.93
N LEU A 23 -8.80 -4.74 -3.99
CA LEU A 23 -7.71 -3.82 -4.36
C LEU A 23 -7.29 -3.97 -5.82
N ASP A 24 -7.54 -5.13 -6.43
CA ASP A 24 -7.23 -5.41 -7.83
C ASP A 24 -7.83 -4.36 -8.78
N GLY A 25 -6.97 -3.74 -9.59
CA GLY A 25 -7.34 -2.70 -10.55
C GLY A 25 -7.74 -1.36 -9.93
N LYS A 26 -7.62 -1.17 -8.62
CA LYS A 26 -7.93 0.11 -7.96
C LYS A 26 -6.78 1.10 -8.10
N VAL A 27 -7.12 2.38 -8.27
CA VAL A 27 -6.17 3.49 -8.16
C VAL A 27 -6.11 3.95 -6.71
N VAL A 28 -4.91 4.02 -6.13
CA VAL A 28 -4.70 4.41 -4.73
C VAL A 28 -3.64 5.50 -4.63
N LEU A 29 -3.97 6.60 -3.95
CA LEU A 29 -3.03 7.67 -3.64
C LEU A 29 -2.46 7.49 -2.22
N VAL A 30 -1.15 7.36 -2.09
CA VAL A 30 -0.45 7.28 -0.80
C VAL A 30 0.36 8.55 -0.57
N THR A 31 0.01 9.29 0.48
CA THR A 31 0.78 10.46 0.91
C THR A 31 1.90 10.04 1.87
N GLY A 32 3.03 10.76 1.84
CA GLY A 32 4.17 10.44 2.71
C GLY A 32 4.86 9.10 2.40
N ALA A 33 4.73 8.58 1.18
CA ALA A 33 5.21 7.25 0.81
C ALA A 33 6.73 7.15 0.54
N THR A 34 7.53 8.14 0.92
CA THR A 34 8.97 8.20 0.64
C THR A 34 9.86 7.76 1.81
N SER A 35 9.29 7.33 2.92
CA SER A 35 10.03 6.75 4.06
C SER A 35 9.14 5.93 4.99
N GLY A 36 9.74 5.03 5.77
CA GLY A 36 9.05 4.31 6.86
C GLY A 36 7.82 3.55 6.38
N ILE A 37 6.73 3.60 7.17
CA ILE A 37 5.49 2.85 6.92
C ILE A 37 4.86 3.21 5.58
N GLY A 38 5.02 4.45 5.10
CA GLY A 38 4.48 4.88 3.82
C GLY A 38 5.05 4.09 2.62
N VAL A 39 6.35 3.77 2.65
CA VAL A 39 7.02 2.95 1.61
C VAL A 39 6.45 1.54 1.63
N GLU A 40 6.43 0.91 2.80
CA GLU A 40 5.91 -0.45 2.96
C GLU A 40 4.44 -0.55 2.55
N THR A 41 3.65 0.48 2.85
CA THR A 41 2.24 0.56 2.45
C THR A 41 2.10 0.65 0.93
N ALA A 42 2.86 1.53 0.26
CA ALA A 42 2.84 1.65 -1.19
C ALA A 42 3.25 0.34 -1.88
N ARG A 43 4.31 -0.31 -1.39
CA ARG A 43 4.79 -1.60 -1.91
C ARG A 43 3.76 -2.71 -1.73
N ALA A 44 3.15 -2.81 -0.54
CA ALA A 44 2.13 -3.82 -0.28
C ALA A 44 0.89 -3.63 -1.17
N LEU A 45 0.40 -2.39 -1.33
CA LEU A 45 -0.73 -2.10 -2.21
C LEU A 45 -0.41 -2.43 -3.68
N ALA A 46 0.79 -2.08 -4.16
CA ALA A 46 1.23 -2.41 -5.51
C ALA A 46 1.28 -3.93 -5.74
N SER A 47 1.71 -4.71 -4.74
CA SER A 47 1.71 -6.18 -4.80
C SER A 47 0.32 -6.81 -4.94
N ALA A 48 -0.74 -6.07 -4.61
CA ALA A 48 -2.13 -6.50 -4.73
C ALA A 48 -2.78 -6.11 -6.08
N ASN A 49 -1.96 -5.74 -7.08
CA ASN A 49 -2.40 -5.26 -8.40
C ASN A 49 -3.19 -3.94 -8.38
N ALA A 50 -2.99 -3.12 -7.34
CA ALA A 50 -3.47 -1.74 -7.33
C ALA A 50 -2.51 -0.83 -8.12
N HIS A 51 -3.06 0.15 -8.83
CA HIS A 51 -2.28 1.24 -9.41
C HIS A 51 -1.99 2.29 -8.34
N VAL A 52 -0.78 2.25 -7.79
CA VAL A 52 -0.38 3.12 -6.68
C VAL A 52 0.28 4.39 -7.20
N ILE A 53 -0.28 5.53 -6.81
CA ILE A 53 0.28 6.86 -7.00
C ILE A 53 0.82 7.33 -5.65
N ILE A 54 2.03 7.87 -5.63
CA ILE A 54 2.63 8.42 -4.41
C ILE A 54 2.89 9.92 -4.55
N THR A 55 2.84 10.62 -3.42
CA THR A 55 3.33 12.01 -3.35
C THR A 55 4.75 12.03 -2.79
N ALA A 56 5.63 12.83 -3.38
CA ALA A 56 6.98 13.06 -2.88
C ALA A 56 7.28 14.56 -2.81
N ARG A 57 7.89 15.01 -1.71
CA ARG A 57 8.46 16.38 -1.61
C ARG A 57 9.83 16.46 -2.30
N ASP A 58 10.55 15.36 -2.31
CA ASP A 58 11.85 15.19 -2.94
C ASP A 58 11.71 14.11 -4.02
N MET A 59 11.90 14.51 -5.28
CA MET A 59 11.75 13.62 -6.43
C MET A 59 12.77 12.48 -6.45
N ASN A 60 13.98 12.70 -5.93
CA ASN A 60 15.00 11.65 -5.87
C ASN A 60 14.58 10.55 -4.91
N LYS A 61 13.99 10.92 -3.77
CA LYS A 61 13.42 9.94 -2.82
C LYS A 61 12.19 9.26 -3.39
N GLY A 62 11.33 10.00 -4.10
CA GLY A 62 10.16 9.45 -4.76
C GLY A 62 10.52 8.38 -5.80
N ALA A 63 11.57 8.59 -6.58
CA ALA A 63 12.03 7.65 -7.61
C ALA A 63 12.64 6.34 -7.05
N GLN A 64 12.92 6.25 -5.75
CA GLN A 64 13.48 5.06 -5.09
C GLN A 64 12.40 4.14 -4.48
N VAL A 65 11.14 4.57 -4.49
CA VAL A 65 10.00 3.81 -3.99
C VAL A 65 9.52 2.86 -5.07
#